data_AF-A0A2X2BNC2-F1
#
_entry.id   AF-A0A2X2BNC2-F1
#
_cell.length_a   1.000
_cell.length_b   1.000
_cell.length_c   1.000
_cell.angle_alpha   90.00
_cell.angle_beta   90.00
_cell.angle_gamma   90.00
#
_symmetry.space_group_name_H-M   'P 1'
#
loop_
_entity.id
_entity.type
_entity.pdbx_description
1 polymer ?
#
loop_
_entity_poly.entity_id
_entity_poly.type
_entity_poly.pdbx_seq_one_letter_code
_entity_poly.pdbx_strand_id
1 'polypeptide(L)'
;MFVHIPKGDPDGIKFMPIGDISAKDEFNNVKNISAQDILTAHRFPAGLAGIIPGNVGGLGDPIKAREAYRQDEVIPVQRMFENAVNSDPEIPLHLHINFKKDNDRLGAE
;
A
#
# COMPACT_ATOMS: atom_id res chain seq x y z
N MET A 1 3.49 31.61 25.41
CA MET A 1 3.94 31.36 26.79
C MET A 1 3.48 32.54 27.63
N PHE A 2 2.57 32.35 28.58
CA PHE A 2 2.16 33.39 29.51
C PHE A 2 2.65 33.02 30.91
N VAL A 3 3.36 33.95 31.54
CA VAL A 3 3.88 33.83 32.92
C VAL A 3 3.14 34.86 33.76
N HIS A 4 2.41 34.41 34.79
CA HIS A 4 1.80 35.28 35.78
C HIS A 4 2.33 34.90 37.16
N ILE A 5 2.94 35.86 37.87
CA ILE A 5 3.53 35.66 39.20
C ILE A 5 3.05 36.79 40.13
N PRO A 6 2.05 36.56 40.99
CA PRO A 6 1.84 37.37 42.16
C PRO A 6 2.56 36.71 43.35
N LYS A 7 3.57 37.39 43.92
CA LYS A 7 4.38 36.98 45.10
C LYS A 7 5.34 35.82 44.84
N GLY A 8 6.44 36.13 44.16
CA GLY A 8 7.51 35.20 43.80
C GLY A 8 8.03 34.35 44.95
N ASP A 9 7.87 33.05 44.79
CA ASP A 9 8.53 32.00 45.58
C ASP A 9 9.51 31.27 44.62
N PRO A 10 10.82 31.19 44.92
CA PRO A 10 11.82 30.71 43.97
C PRO A 10 11.71 29.22 43.58
N ASP A 11 10.98 28.41 44.37
CA ASP A 11 10.81 26.96 44.13
C ASP A 11 9.52 26.60 43.35
N GLY A 12 8.76 27.60 42.89
CA GLY A 12 7.43 27.41 42.29
C GLY A 12 7.38 27.07 40.80
N ILE A 13 8.51 27.04 40.09
CA ILE A 13 8.52 26.77 38.64
C ILE A 13 8.55 25.26 38.40
N LYS A 14 7.40 24.62 38.59
CA LYS A 14 7.17 23.28 38.02
C LYS A 14 6.94 23.44 36.53
N PHE A 15 7.95 23.10 35.74
CA PHE A 15 7.77 22.83 34.32
C PHE A 15 6.85 21.61 34.19
N MET A 16 5.57 21.84 33.85
CA MET A 16 4.75 20.77 33.29
C MET A 16 5.14 20.67 31.82
N PRO A 17 5.82 19.59 31.38
CA PRO A 17 6.01 19.38 29.96
C PRO A 17 4.63 19.13 29.34
N ILE A 18 4.05 20.16 28.72
CA ILE A 18 2.89 20.02 27.82
C ILE A 18 3.44 19.53 26.47
N GLY A 19 4.01 18.33 26.51
CA GLY A 19 4.70 17.66 25.42
C GLY A 19 4.21 16.23 25.39
N ASP A 20 3.12 16.06 24.65
CA ASP A 20 2.36 14.87 24.32
C ASP A 20 3.18 13.56 24.27
N ILE A 21 3.25 12.85 25.41
CA ILE A 21 3.80 11.48 25.47
C ILE A 21 2.81 10.49 24.82
N SER A 22 1.52 10.86 24.67
CA SER A 22 0.49 10.05 24.00
C SER A 22 0.63 9.99 22.48
N ALA A 23 1.19 11.01 21.84
CA ALA A 23 1.30 11.05 20.37
C ALA A 23 2.20 9.95 19.78
N LYS A 24 3.13 9.36 20.55
CA LYS A 24 4.03 8.30 20.04
C LYS A 24 3.27 7.07 19.54
N ASP A 25 2.20 6.68 20.23
CA ASP A 25 1.38 5.54 19.82
C ASP A 25 0.49 5.90 18.62
N GLU A 26 0.04 7.16 18.53
CA GLU A 26 -0.73 7.65 17.38
C GLU A 26 0.10 7.64 16.09
N PHE A 27 1.39 8.00 16.12
CA PHE A 27 2.23 7.98 14.91
C PHE A 27 2.42 6.58 14.31
N ASN A 28 2.60 5.56 15.15
CA ASN A 28 2.71 4.18 14.69
C ASN A 28 1.39 3.68 14.11
N ASN A 29 0.27 4.04 14.74
CA ASN A 29 -1.06 3.70 14.25
C ASN A 29 -1.35 4.37 12.90
N VAL A 30 -1.08 5.67 12.78
CA VAL A 30 -1.24 6.41 11.52
C VAL A 30 -0.41 5.78 10.41
N LYS A 31 0.87 5.46 10.67
CA LYS A 31 1.74 4.80 9.68
C LYS A 31 1.18 3.45 9.21
N ASN A 32 0.70 2.63 10.14
CA ASN A 32 0.13 1.32 9.81
C ASN A 32 -1.16 1.45 9.00
N ILE A 33 -2.05 2.38 9.38
CA ILE A 33 -3.30 2.66 8.65
C ILE A 33 -2.98 3.17 7.25
N SER A 34 -2.11 4.17 7.11
CA SER A 34 -1.74 4.71 5.80
C SER A 34 -1.11 3.67 4.88
N ALA A 35 -0.30 2.75 5.42
CA ALA A 35 0.26 1.65 4.63
C ALA A 35 -0.84 0.70 4.11
N GLN A 36 -1.84 0.37 4.95
CA GLN A 36 -2.99 -0.43 4.53
C GLN A 36 -3.87 0.29 3.51
N ASP A 37 -4.06 1.60 3.66
CA ASP A 37 -4.86 2.41 2.73
C ASP A 37 -4.25 2.42 1.33
N ILE A 38 -2.93 2.58 1.22
CA ILE A 38 -2.22 2.56 -0.09
C ILE A 38 -2.37 1.20 -0.77
N LEU A 39 -2.22 0.10 -0.02
CA LEU A 39 -2.36 -1.24 -0.58
C LEU A 39 -3.79 -1.52 -1.03
N THR A 40 -4.78 -1.09 -0.24
CA THR A 40 -6.19 -1.21 -0.58
C THR A 40 -6.51 -0.40 -1.84
N ALA A 41 -6.00 0.83 -1.94
CA ALA A 41 -6.20 1.72 -3.08
C ALA A 41 -5.62 1.13 -4.37
N HIS A 42 -4.44 0.50 -4.30
CA HIS A 42 -3.83 -0.20 -5.44
C HIS A 42 -4.28 -1.65 -5.60
N ARG A 43 -5.23 -2.11 -4.77
CA ARG A 43 -5.75 -3.48 -4.75
C ARG A 43 -4.63 -4.54 -4.66
N PHE A 44 -3.51 -4.17 -4.04
CA PHE A 44 -2.31 -4.99 -4.00
C PHE A 44 -2.28 -5.86 -2.73
N PRO A 45 -2.10 -7.20 -2.83
CA PRO A 45 -2.13 -8.08 -1.67
C PRO A 45 -1.01 -7.78 -0.67
N ALA A 46 -1.37 -7.56 0.61
CA ALA A 46 -0.41 -7.26 1.68
C ALA A 46 0.66 -8.35 1.88
N GLY A 47 0.31 -9.61 1.65
CA GLY A 47 1.26 -10.75 1.67
C GLY A 47 2.35 -10.65 0.61
N LEU A 48 2.04 -10.08 -0.55
CA LEU A 48 3.01 -9.86 -1.63
C LEU A 48 3.80 -8.57 -1.45
N ALA A 49 3.25 -7.61 -0.70
CA ALA A 49 3.89 -6.33 -0.38
C ALA A 49 5.02 -6.44 0.67
N GLY A 50 5.23 -7.63 1.25
CA GLY A 50 6.20 -7.81 2.32
C GLY A 50 5.81 -7.15 3.64
N ILE A 51 4.51 -6.86 3.84
CA ILE A 51 4.02 -6.35 5.12
C ILE A 51 4.08 -7.47 6.15
N ILE A 52 4.67 -7.18 7.32
CA ILE A 52 4.64 -8.09 8.47
C ILE A 52 3.24 -7.98 9.09
N PRO A 53 2.47 -9.08 9.17
CA PRO A 53 1.12 -9.02 9.72
C PRO A 53 1.18 -8.69 11.21
N GLY A 54 0.41 -7.68 11.64
CA GLY A 54 0.25 -7.33 13.04
C GLY A 54 -0.62 -8.31 13.84
N ASN A 55 -1.33 -9.22 13.15
CA ASN A 55 -2.30 -10.14 13.73
C ASN A 55 -1.89 -11.60 13.50
N VAL A 56 -2.22 -12.47 14.45
CA VAL A 56 -1.81 -13.90 14.54
C VAL A 56 -2.31 -14.78 13.37
N GLY A 57 -3.17 -14.26 12.50
CA GLY A 57 -3.80 -15.01 11.40
C GLY A 57 -2.97 -15.20 10.12
N GLY A 58 -1.78 -14.60 10.02
CA GLY A 58 -0.92 -14.70 8.82
C GLY A 58 -1.55 -14.11 7.55
N LEU A 59 -0.81 -14.14 6.43
CA LEU A 59 -1.22 -13.55 5.15
C LEU A 59 -1.62 -14.60 4.10
N GLY A 60 -1.81 -15.86 4.51
CA GLY A 60 -2.14 -16.98 3.63
C GLY A 60 -0.96 -17.43 2.75
N ASP A 61 -1.27 -18.20 1.71
CA ASP A 61 -0.28 -18.72 0.74
C ASP A 61 0.05 -17.65 -0.32
N PRO A 62 1.32 -17.19 -0.41
CA PRO A 62 1.71 -16.14 -1.35
C PRO A 62 1.57 -16.57 -2.81
N ILE A 63 1.67 -17.87 -3.14
CA ILE A 63 1.52 -18.35 -4.51
C ILE A 63 0.08 -18.18 -4.97
N LYS A 64 -0.88 -18.53 -4.11
CA LYS A 64 -2.32 -18.37 -4.38
C LYS A 64 -2.72 -16.90 -4.47
N ALA A 65 -2.21 -16.06 -3.56
CA ALA A 65 -2.45 -14.62 -3.62
C ALA A 65 -1.92 -14.00 -4.92
N ARG A 66 -0.74 -14.44 -5.39
CA ARG A 66 -0.17 -13.99 -6.66
C ARG A 66 -1.00 -14.43 -7.86
N GLU A 67 -1.51 -15.66 -7.85
CA GLU A 67 -2.34 -16.16 -8.94
C GLU A 67 -3.67 -15.41 -9.02
N ALA A 68 -4.36 -15.23 -7.89
CA ALA A 68 -5.59 -14.44 -7.83
C ALA A 68 -5.35 -12.99 -8.30
N TYR A 69 -4.31 -12.33 -7.78
CA TYR A 69 -3.95 -10.97 -8.20
C TYR A 69 -3.64 -10.87 -9.70
N ARG A 70 -3.00 -11.89 -10.27
CA ARG A 70 -2.70 -11.92 -11.71
C ARG A 70 -3.97 -11.98 -12.55
N GLN A 71 -4.93 -12.83 -12.16
CA GLN A 71 -6.21 -12.96 -12.86
C GLN A 71 -7.09 -11.72 -12.71
N ASP A 72 -7.14 -11.16 -11.49
CA ASP A 72 -8.08 -10.09 -11.14
C ASP A 72 -7.57 -8.68 -11.49
N GLU A 73 -6.26 -8.44 -11.45
CA GLU A 73 -5.68 -7.09 -11.63
C GLU A 73 -4.72 -7.01 -12.82
N VAL A 74 -3.80 -7.98 -12.98
CA VAL A 74 -2.74 -7.88 -14.00
C VAL A 74 -3.28 -8.10 -15.42
N ILE A 75 -4.03 -9.18 -15.65
CA ILE A 75 -4.57 -9.52 -16.99
C ILE A 75 -5.54 -8.43 -17.49
N PRO A 76 -6.47 -7.89 -16.68
CA PRO A 76 -7.32 -6.79 -17.12
C PRO A 76 -6.54 -5.54 -17.53
N VAL A 77 -5.51 -5.17 -16.78
CA VAL A 77 -4.64 -4.02 -17.11
C VAL A 77 -3.85 -4.29 -18.40
N GLN A 78 -3.33 -5.50 -18.60
CA GLN A 78 -2.70 -5.91 -19.86
C GLN A 78 -3.67 -5.74 -21.05
N ARG A 79 -4.91 -6.23 -20.94
CA ARG A 79 -5.93 -6.06 -21.97
C ARG A 79 -6.27 -4.59 -22.21
N MET A 80 -6.29 -3.76 -21.16
CA MET A 80 -6.50 -2.33 -21.29
C MET A 80 -5.39 -1.68 -22.14
N PHE A 81 -4.13 -2.04 -21.92
CA PHE A 81 -3.01 -1.56 -22.75
C PHE A 81 -3.07 -2.09 -24.18
N GLU A 82 -3.35 -3.39 -24.38
CA GLU A 82 -3.53 -3.96 -25.72
C GLU A 82 -4.62 -3.22 -26.48
N ASN A 83 -5.78 -3.01 -25.86
CA ASN A 83 -6.89 -2.33 -26.49
C ASN A 83 -6.56 -0.87 -26.80
N ALA A 84 -5.91 -0.16 -25.87
CA ALA A 84 -5.54 1.23 -26.07
C ALA A 84 -4.58 1.42 -27.25
N VAL A 85 -3.61 0.52 -27.41
CA VAL A 85 -2.60 0.59 -28.47
C VAL A 85 -3.12 0.01 -29.79
N ASN A 86 -3.71 -1.18 -29.76
CA ASN A 86 -4.10 -1.89 -30.98
C ASN A 86 -5.37 -1.33 -31.64
N SER A 87 -6.13 -0.49 -30.95
CA SER A 87 -7.30 0.19 -31.52
C SER A 87 -6.95 1.51 -32.21
N ASP A 88 -5.70 1.98 -32.09
CA ASP A 88 -5.25 3.22 -32.73
C ASP A 88 -4.97 2.99 -34.22
N PRO A 89 -5.66 3.68 -35.13
CA PRO A 89 -5.47 3.52 -36.58
C PRO A 89 -4.10 4.00 -37.08
N GLU A 90 -3.38 4.83 -36.32
CA GLU A 90 -2.03 5.27 -36.68
C GLU A 90 -0.96 4.21 -36.40
N ILE A 91 -1.30 3.19 -35.60
CA ILE A 91 -0.35 2.15 -35.20
C ILE A 91 -0.42 0.98 -36.18
N PRO A 92 0.67 0.68 -36.91
CA PRO A 92 0.69 -0.43 -37.85
C PRO A 92 0.72 -1.78 -37.11
N LEU A 93 0.17 -2.82 -37.74
CA LEU A 93 0.00 -4.17 -37.17
C LEU A 93 1.24 -4.78 -36.52
N HIS A 94 2.44 -4.48 -37.04
CA HIS A 94 3.70 -5.02 -36.51
C HIS A 94 4.14 -4.38 -35.19
N LEU A 95 3.53 -3.26 -34.80
CA LEU A 95 3.74 -2.59 -33.50
C LEU A 95 2.62 -2.89 -32.50
N HIS A 96 1.65 -3.75 -32.86
CA HIS A 96 0.59 -4.15 -31.94
C HIS A 96 1.17 -4.90 -30.73
N ILE A 97 0.67 -4.54 -29.56
CA ILE A 97 1.05 -5.18 -28.29
C ILE A 97 0.21 -6.44 -28.13
N ASN A 98 0.88 -7.54 -27.81
CA ASN A 98 0.25 -8.81 -27.47
C ASN A 98 0.96 -9.40 -26.25
N PHE A 99 0.29 -9.43 -25.11
CA PHE A 99 0.79 -10.09 -23.90
C PHE A 99 0.63 -11.60 -24.02
N LYS A 100 1.65 -12.33 -23.57
CA LYS A 100 1.60 -13.80 -23.50
C LYS A 100 0.54 -14.23 -22.48
N LYS A 101 -0.36 -15.12 -22.90
CA LYS A 101 -1.43 -15.65 -22.03
C LYS A 101 -0.89 -16.83 -21.25
N ASP A 102 -1.35 -17.00 -20.00
CA ASP A 102 -0.86 -18.09 -19.14
C ASP A 102 -1.22 -19.50 -19.67
N ASN A 103 -2.23 -19.59 -20.55
CA ASN A 103 -2.58 -20.82 -21.25
C ASN A 103 -1.47 -21.33 -22.20
N ASP A 104 -0.50 -20.49 -22.58
CA ASP A 104 0.64 -20.91 -23.41
C ASP A 104 1.67 -21.75 -22.64
N ARG A 105 1.50 -21.91 -21.30
CA ARG A 105 2.37 -22.75 -20.46
C ARG A 105 1.88 -24.19 -20.32
N LEU A 106 0.60 -24.47 -20.62
CA LEU A 106 0.01 -25.81 -20.54
C LEU A 106 0.33 -26.69 -21.76
N GLY A 107 1.03 -26.16 -22.77
CA GLY A 107 1.45 -26.88 -23.98
C GLY A 107 2.94 -27.22 -24.04
N ALA A 108 3.67 -27.10 -22.92
CA ALA A 108 5.09 -27.41 -22.82
C ALA A 108 5.35 -28.36 -21.63
N GLU A 109 4.76 -29.55 -21.70
CA GLU A 109 5.19 -30.76 -21.00
C GLU A 109 5.24 -31.91 -22.00
#